data_AF-A0A7K4GN27-F1
#
_entry.id   AF-A0A7K4GN27-F1
#
_cell.length_a   1.000
_cell.length_b   1.000
_cell.length_c   1.000
_cell.angle_alpha   90.00
_cell.angle_beta   90.00
_cell.angle_gamma   90.00
#
_symmetry.space_group_name_H-M   'P 1'
#
loop_
_entity.id
_entity.type
_entity.pdbx_description
1 polymer ?
#
loop_
_entity_poly.entity_id
_entity_poly.type
_entity_poly.pdbx_seq_one_letter_code
_entity_poly.pdbx_strand_id
1 'polypeptide(L)'
;MVVIEPSFEIDEKGRVICQSHSKYPQFLRPPMTHLEELQMEKQLTCKSCAHYINDDCYFPRSEIDKIELDRLNRSRFQCNLCGNKIDRMLTIIQKIYFEVKFNMNMPLICCNCYLSLEENKFIENNRRRIIESLSFYTPSIFLIINPFPFNFIATFVFILFVIALKIFIKHRFHYSLFLLDLIKGKRFYEKNFRDQNKLDSP
;
A
#
# COMPACT_ATOMS: atom_id res chain seq x y z
N MET A 1 18.29 -6.92 30.40
CA MET A 1 17.63 -7.54 29.24
C MET A 1 18.30 -7.01 27.98
N VAL A 2 18.65 -7.89 27.05
CA VAL A 2 19.21 -7.47 25.76
C VAL A 2 18.03 -7.14 24.86
N VAL A 3 17.90 -5.87 24.47
CA VAL A 3 16.85 -5.43 23.55
C VAL A 3 17.23 -5.88 22.14
N ILE A 4 16.32 -6.58 21.47
CA ILE A 4 16.57 -7.11 20.12
C ILE A 4 16.24 -6.03 19.09
N GLU A 5 17.26 -5.63 18.35
CA GLU A 5 17.09 -4.70 17.24
C GLU A 5 16.53 -5.42 16.00
N PRO A 6 15.50 -4.86 15.34
CA PRO A 6 14.99 -5.41 14.10
C PRO A 6 15.92 -5.01 12.94
N SER A 7 16.25 -5.99 12.10
CA SER A 7 16.75 -5.78 10.74
C SER A 7 15.70 -6.23 9.73
N PHE A 8 15.64 -5.55 8.60
CA PHE A 8 14.59 -5.77 7.59
C PHE A 8 15.20 -6.13 6.25
N GLU A 9 14.51 -7.04 5.56
CA GLU A 9 14.78 -7.45 4.20
C GLU A 9 13.51 -7.28 3.36
N ILE A 10 13.68 -6.95 2.07
CA ILE A 10 12.57 -6.85 1.12
C ILE A 10 12.76 -7.99 0.13
N ASP A 11 11.76 -8.85 0.00
CA ASP A 11 11.82 -9.94 -0.97
C ASP A 11 11.44 -9.48 -2.39
N GLU A 12 11.54 -10.42 -3.34
CA GLU A 12 11.22 -10.21 -4.77
C GLU A 12 9.77 -9.74 -5.01
N LYS A 13 8.85 -9.94 -4.06
CA LYS A 13 7.45 -9.49 -4.15
C LYS A 13 7.24 -8.13 -3.47
N GLY A 14 8.29 -7.50 -2.97
CA GLY A 14 8.21 -6.25 -2.22
C GLY A 14 7.64 -6.42 -0.82
N ARG A 15 7.71 -7.62 -0.23
CA ARG A 15 7.24 -7.90 1.13
C ARG A 15 8.39 -7.63 2.10
N VAL A 16 8.09 -6.87 3.15
CA VAL A 16 9.07 -6.52 4.18
C VAL A 16 9.10 -7.62 5.24
N ILE A 17 10.24 -8.27 5.41
CA ILE A 17 10.47 -9.35 6.35
C ILE A 17 11.44 -8.87 7.43
N CYS A 18 11.15 -9.15 8.70
CA CYS A 18 12.07 -8.90 9.80
C CYS A 18 12.99 -10.12 9.99
N GLN A 19 14.31 -9.93 9.93
CA GLN A 19 15.27 -11.04 10.08
C GLN A 19 15.35 -11.55 11.52
N SER A 20 15.10 -10.67 12.48
CA SER A 20 14.98 -11.01 13.91
C SER A 20 13.65 -11.71 14.23
N HIS A 21 12.79 -11.98 13.26
CA HIS A 21 11.51 -12.66 13.50
C HIS A 21 11.74 -14.14 13.85
N SER A 22 11.08 -14.66 14.89
CA SER A 22 11.26 -16.06 15.33
C SER A 22 10.94 -17.10 14.25
N LYS A 23 10.08 -16.74 13.30
CA LYS A 23 9.70 -17.56 12.12
C LYS A 23 10.45 -17.18 10.83
N TYR A 24 11.47 -16.34 10.89
CA TYR A 24 12.19 -15.85 9.70
C TYR A 24 12.55 -16.93 8.68
N PRO A 25 13.10 -18.11 9.07
CA PRO A 25 13.43 -19.16 8.10
C PRO A 25 12.23 -19.72 7.33
N GLN A 26 11.02 -19.60 7.86
CA GLN A 26 9.79 -20.06 7.20
C GLN A 26 9.36 -19.08 6.09
N PHE A 27 9.69 -17.80 6.24
CA PHE A 27 9.32 -16.75 5.29
C PHE A 27 10.22 -16.71 4.06
N LEU A 28 11.44 -17.25 4.16
CA LEU A 28 12.41 -17.34 3.06
C LEU A 28 12.25 -18.59 2.16
N ARG A 29 11.29 -19.48 2.42
CA ARG A 29 11.19 -20.76 1.69
C ARG A 29 10.61 -20.59 0.26
N PRO A 30 11.29 -21.09 -0.78
CA PRO A 30 10.72 -21.26 -2.13
C PRO A 30 10.25 -22.71 -2.37
N PRO A 31 9.35 -22.99 -3.34
CA PRO A 31 8.14 -22.25 -3.71
C PRO A 31 6.94 -22.74 -2.88
N MET A 32 6.11 -21.80 -2.44
CA MET A 32 4.84 -22.09 -1.75
C MET A 32 3.70 -22.12 -2.76
N THR A 33 2.75 -23.02 -2.59
CA THR A 33 1.46 -22.95 -3.26
C THR A 33 0.76 -21.62 -2.94
N HIS A 34 -0.15 -21.15 -3.78
CA HIS A 34 -0.88 -19.88 -3.54
C HIS A 34 -1.57 -19.84 -2.16
N LEU A 35 -2.05 -20.98 -1.66
CA LEU A 35 -2.64 -21.09 -0.32
C LEU A 35 -1.61 -20.91 0.79
N GLU A 36 -0.43 -21.51 0.65
CA GLU A 36 0.67 -21.37 1.60
C GLU A 36 1.20 -19.92 1.62
N GLU A 37 1.24 -19.23 0.47
CA GLU A 37 1.57 -17.82 0.43
C GLU A 37 0.56 -16.96 1.20
N LEU A 38 -0.74 -17.18 0.99
CA LEU A 38 -1.79 -16.48 1.74
C LEU A 38 -1.70 -16.73 3.25
N GLN A 39 -1.35 -17.96 3.65
CA GLN A 39 -1.15 -18.30 5.06
C GLN A 39 0.08 -17.59 5.62
N MET A 40 1.18 -17.57 4.86
CA MET A 40 2.40 -16.89 5.25
C MET A 40 2.15 -15.38 5.41
N GLU A 41 1.42 -14.74 4.50
CA GLU A 41 1.09 -13.32 4.59
C GLU A 41 0.28 -12.98 5.85
N LYS A 42 -0.61 -13.88 6.30
CA LYS A 42 -1.31 -13.71 7.58
C LYS A 42 -0.39 -13.80 8.80
N GLN A 43 0.70 -14.56 8.69
CA GLN A 43 1.67 -14.73 9.77
C GLN A 43 2.76 -13.63 9.78
N LEU A 44 2.88 -12.86 8.71
CA LEU A 44 3.90 -11.82 8.53
C LEU A 44 3.57 -10.54 9.31
N THR A 45 3.56 -10.67 10.63
CA THR A 45 3.20 -9.64 11.63
C THR A 45 4.06 -9.82 12.88
N CYS A 46 4.36 -8.72 13.59
CA CYS A 46 5.04 -8.78 14.88
C CYS A 46 4.32 -9.70 15.88
N LYS A 47 2.99 -9.81 15.81
CA LYS A 47 2.19 -10.60 16.76
C LYS A 47 2.46 -12.10 16.73
N SER A 48 3.02 -12.62 15.65
CA SER A 48 3.38 -14.03 15.53
C SER A 48 4.82 -14.34 15.99
N CYS A 49 5.57 -13.31 16.37
CA CYS A 49 6.95 -13.41 16.80
C CYS A 49 7.05 -13.75 18.30
N ALA A 50 7.98 -14.63 18.68
CA ALA A 50 8.26 -14.93 20.09
C ALA A 50 8.75 -13.70 20.85
N HIS A 51 9.52 -12.84 20.19
CA HIS A 51 10.07 -11.62 20.78
C HIS A 51 9.00 -10.59 21.16
N TYR A 52 7.92 -10.53 20.38
CA TYR A 52 6.75 -9.73 20.73
C TYR A 52 6.03 -10.27 21.98
N ILE A 53 5.96 -11.60 22.13
CA ILE A 53 5.31 -12.25 23.29
C ILE A 53 6.10 -11.98 24.57
N ASN A 54 7.43 -12.04 24.47
CA ASN A 54 8.36 -11.84 25.58
C ASN A 54 8.67 -10.36 25.89
N ASP A 55 8.18 -9.43 25.07
CA ASP A 55 8.42 -7.99 25.20
C ASP A 55 9.91 -7.59 25.20
N ASP A 56 10.71 -8.28 24.38
CA ASP A 56 12.17 -8.10 24.26
C ASP A 56 12.58 -7.38 22.96
N CYS A 57 11.60 -6.97 22.13
CA CYS A 57 11.81 -6.20 20.91
C CYS A 57 12.21 -4.74 21.17
N TYR A 58 12.88 -4.11 20.19
CA TYR A 58 13.14 -2.66 20.18
C TYR A 58 11.91 -1.81 20.48
N PHE A 59 10.77 -2.12 19.85
CA PHE A 59 9.50 -1.51 20.20
C PHE A 59 8.79 -2.36 21.26
N PRO A 60 8.37 -1.77 22.39
CA PRO A 60 7.60 -2.51 23.38
C PRO A 60 6.26 -2.95 22.79
N ARG A 61 5.75 -4.06 23.28
CA ARG A 61 4.47 -4.66 22.87
C ARG A 61 3.33 -3.66 22.86
N SER A 62 3.28 -2.79 23.87
CA SER A 62 2.23 -1.76 23.97
C SER A 62 2.26 -0.74 22.81
N GLU A 63 3.44 -0.43 22.26
CA GLU A 63 3.59 0.45 21.12
C GLU A 63 3.22 -0.27 19.82
N ILE A 64 3.65 -1.52 19.68
CA ILE A 64 3.29 -2.38 18.56
C ILE A 64 1.76 -2.55 18.48
N ASP A 65 1.08 -2.74 19.61
CA ASP A 65 -0.38 -2.82 19.67
C ASP A 65 -1.07 -1.50 19.29
N LYS A 66 -0.52 -0.36 19.71
CA LYS A 66 -1.02 0.96 19.26
C LYS A 66 -0.87 1.14 17.75
N ILE A 67 0.26 0.76 17.19
CA ILE A 67 0.51 0.83 15.73
C ILE A 67 -0.48 -0.07 14.99
N GLU A 68 -0.77 -1.25 15.51
CA GLU A 68 -1.75 -2.17 14.92
C GLU A 68 -3.18 -1.61 14.95
N LEU A 69 -3.59 -1.01 16.07
CA LEU A 69 -4.88 -0.34 16.18
C LEU A 69 -4.99 0.86 15.22
N ASP A 70 -3.94 1.67 15.15
CA ASP A 70 -3.86 2.79 14.21
C ASP A 70 -3.90 2.32 12.76
N ARG A 71 -3.26 1.19 12.44
CA ARG A 71 -3.31 0.56 11.12
C ARG A 71 -4.74 0.19 10.73
N LEU A 72 -5.51 -0.39 11.65
CA LEU A 72 -6.89 -0.79 11.38
C LEU A 72 -7.82 0.43 11.22
N ASN A 73 -7.71 1.40 12.12
CA ASN A 73 -8.68 2.49 12.25
C ASN A 73 -8.36 3.74 11.42
N ARG A 74 -7.09 3.99 11.07
CA ARG A 74 -6.68 5.24 10.44
C ARG A 74 -6.22 5.04 9.00
N SER A 75 -6.52 6.00 8.15
CA SER A 75 -6.05 6.07 6.77
C SER A 75 -4.59 6.55 6.65
N ARG A 76 -3.81 6.57 7.74
CA ARG A 76 -2.47 7.18 7.79
C ARG A 76 -1.45 6.40 6.95
N PHE A 77 -1.58 5.08 6.89
CA PHE A 77 -0.64 4.22 6.16
C PHE A 77 -1.17 3.94 4.76
N GLN A 78 -0.85 4.85 3.84
CA GLN A 78 -1.19 4.73 2.43
C GLN A 78 0.07 4.68 1.58
N CYS A 79 -0.02 3.97 0.46
CA CYS A 79 1.02 3.93 -0.54
C CYS A 79 1.20 5.32 -1.16
N ASN A 80 2.42 5.84 -1.15
CA ASN A 80 2.79 7.11 -1.76
C ASN A 80 2.58 7.15 -3.29
N LEU A 81 2.52 5.99 -3.96
CA LEU A 81 2.41 5.87 -5.42
C LEU A 81 0.98 5.63 -5.93
N CYS A 82 0.11 4.99 -5.15
CA CYS A 82 -1.25 4.70 -5.59
C CYS A 82 -2.34 5.06 -4.58
N GLY A 83 -1.99 5.49 -3.37
CA GLY A 83 -2.95 5.83 -2.31
C GLY A 83 -3.70 4.64 -1.71
N ASN A 84 -3.37 3.39 -2.10
CA ASN A 84 -3.92 2.20 -1.47
C ASN A 84 -3.47 2.11 -0.01
N LYS A 85 -4.33 1.61 0.87
CA LYS A 85 -3.97 1.34 2.27
C LYS A 85 -2.89 0.25 2.31
N ILE A 86 -1.89 0.43 3.17
CA ILE A 86 -0.90 -0.60 3.46
C ILE A 86 -1.38 -1.39 4.66
N ASP A 87 -1.78 -2.64 4.44
CA ASP A 87 -2.24 -3.50 5.53
C ASP A 87 -1.11 -4.35 6.14
N ARG A 88 0.09 -4.35 5.55
CA ARG A 88 1.22 -5.13 6.05
C ARG A 88 1.89 -4.41 7.23
N MET A 89 1.84 -5.04 8.40
CA MET A 89 2.36 -4.48 9.64
C MET A 89 3.86 -4.24 9.59
N LEU A 90 4.65 -5.21 9.09
CA LEU A 90 6.11 -5.09 9.07
C LEU A 90 6.62 -3.95 8.19
N THR A 91 5.92 -3.63 7.09
CA THR A 91 6.23 -2.45 6.26
C THR A 91 6.05 -1.14 7.03
N ILE A 92 5.01 -1.06 7.86
CA ILE A 92 4.75 0.11 8.71
C ILE A 92 5.81 0.21 9.81
N ILE A 93 6.12 -0.91 10.48
CA ILE A 93 7.13 -0.97 11.53
C ILE A 93 8.51 -0.58 11.00
N GLN A 94 8.88 -1.06 9.81
CA GLN A 94 10.13 -0.66 9.15
C GLN A 94 10.20 0.86 8.97
N LYS A 95 9.16 1.49 8.41
CA LYS A 95 9.12 2.95 8.27
C LYS A 95 9.32 3.65 9.61
N ILE A 96 8.56 3.26 10.63
CA ILE A 96 8.61 3.90 11.96
C ILE A 96 10.00 3.72 12.59
N TYR A 97 10.59 2.53 12.46
CA TYR A 97 11.95 2.26 12.93
C TYR A 97 12.98 3.20 12.30
N PHE A 98 12.96 3.34 10.96
CA PHE A 98 13.90 4.23 10.27
C PHE A 98 13.68 5.70 10.59
N GLU A 99 12.42 6.11 10.79
CA GLU A 99 12.06 7.47 11.19
C GLU A 99 12.56 7.78 12.60
N VAL A 100 12.36 6.88 13.57
CA VAL A 100 12.78 7.09 14.97
C VAL A 100 14.29 6.99 15.14
N LYS A 101 14.93 5.96 14.57
CA LYS A 101 16.35 5.66 14.82
C LYS A 101 17.29 6.52 13.98
N PHE A 102 16.93 6.83 12.75
CA PHE A 102 17.81 7.50 11.79
C PHE A 102 17.28 8.86 11.31
N ASN A 103 16.12 9.31 11.80
CA ASN A 103 15.45 10.53 11.33
C ASN A 103 15.22 10.54 9.80
N MET A 104 15.00 9.36 9.22
CA MET A 104 14.79 9.19 7.78
C MET A 104 13.32 8.97 7.46
N ASN A 105 12.76 9.80 6.58
CA ASN A 105 11.37 9.67 6.15
C ASN A 105 11.25 8.71 4.97
N MET A 106 11.04 7.42 5.25
CA MET A 106 10.87 6.39 4.23
C MET A 106 9.46 6.45 3.61
N PRO A 107 9.33 6.41 2.27
CA PRO A 107 8.02 6.33 1.62
C PRO A 107 7.40 4.94 1.80
N LEU A 108 6.07 4.89 1.94
CA LEU A 108 5.34 3.62 1.96
C LEU A 108 4.99 3.23 0.53
N ILE A 109 5.43 2.05 0.11
CA ILE A 109 5.16 1.49 -1.21
C ILE A 109 4.45 0.15 -1.03
N CYS A 110 3.34 -0.08 -1.74
CA CYS A 110 2.66 -1.37 -1.72
C CYS A 110 3.38 -2.36 -2.66
N CYS A 111 3.24 -3.65 -2.41
CA CYS A 111 3.86 -4.72 -3.22
C CYS A 111 3.58 -4.58 -4.73
N ASN A 112 2.34 -4.25 -5.11
CA ASN A 112 2.00 -4.06 -6.52
C ASN A 112 2.72 -2.87 -7.16
N CYS A 113 2.90 -1.77 -6.40
CA CYS A 113 3.66 -0.63 -6.89
C CYS A 113 5.15 -0.91 -6.89
N TYR A 114 5.66 -1.67 -5.92
CA TYR A 114 7.05 -2.12 -5.88
C TYR A 114 7.40 -2.95 -7.12
N LEU A 115 6.63 -4.01 -7.40
CA LEU A 115 6.80 -4.84 -8.59
C LEU A 115 6.73 -4.02 -9.87
N SER A 116 5.80 -3.06 -9.93
CA SER A 116 5.65 -2.20 -11.09
C SER A 116 6.84 -1.22 -11.28
N LEU A 117 7.55 -0.86 -10.22
CA LEU A 117 8.78 -0.08 -10.29
C LEU A 117 9.95 -0.96 -10.74
N GLU A 118 10.10 -2.13 -10.14
CA GLU A 118 11.14 -3.10 -10.46
C GLU A 118 11.08 -3.54 -11.93
N GLU A 119 9.89 -3.76 -12.47
CA GLU A 119 9.69 -4.08 -13.89
C GLU A 119 9.75 -2.85 -14.83
N ASN A 120 10.00 -1.64 -14.34
CA ASN A 120 9.98 -0.39 -15.11
C ASN A 120 8.65 -0.07 -15.83
N LYS A 121 7.54 -0.70 -15.42
CA LYS A 121 6.20 -0.54 -16.03
C LYS A 121 5.28 0.44 -15.29
N PHE A 122 5.80 1.17 -14.30
CA PHE A 122 4.99 2.06 -13.46
C PHE A 122 4.19 3.09 -14.26
N ILE A 123 4.81 3.74 -15.25
CA ILE A 123 4.13 4.77 -16.05
C ILE A 123 2.97 4.18 -16.86
N GLU A 124 3.17 3.02 -17.47
CA GLU A 124 2.15 2.32 -18.23
C GLU A 124 0.99 1.88 -17.33
N ASN A 125 1.31 1.22 -16.21
CA ASN A 125 0.35 0.76 -15.23
C ASN A 125 -0.47 1.93 -14.64
N ASN A 126 0.21 3.03 -14.28
CA ASN A 126 -0.46 4.22 -13.78
C ASN A 126 -1.37 4.87 -14.84
N ARG A 127 -0.95 4.92 -16.10
CA ARG A 127 -1.80 5.41 -17.22
C ARG A 127 -3.05 4.55 -17.37
N ARG A 128 -2.91 3.22 -17.35
CA ARG A 128 -4.03 2.29 -17.41
C ARG A 128 -5.02 2.54 -16.25
N ARG A 129 -4.52 2.65 -15.02
CA ARG A 129 -5.36 2.93 -13.83
C ARG A 129 -6.06 4.29 -13.89
N ILE A 130 -5.42 5.30 -14.49
CA ILE A 130 -6.05 6.61 -14.73
C ILE A 130 -7.20 6.47 -15.72
N ILE A 131 -7.00 5.74 -16.83
CA ILE A 131 -8.04 5.50 -17.83
C ILE A 131 -9.21 4.72 -17.21
N GLU A 132 -8.92 3.66 -16.46
CA GLU A 132 -9.93 2.90 -15.71
C GLU A 132 -10.66 3.80 -14.72
N SER A 133 -9.96 4.65 -13.96
CA SER A 133 -10.61 5.63 -13.07
C SER A 133 -11.51 6.61 -13.82
N LEU A 134 -11.11 7.07 -15.01
CA LEU A 134 -11.86 8.01 -15.85
C LEU A 134 -13.11 7.37 -16.44
N SER A 135 -13.04 6.10 -16.89
CA SER A 135 -14.19 5.40 -17.47
C SER A 135 -15.37 5.31 -16.50
N PHE A 136 -15.11 5.26 -15.19
CA PHE A 136 -16.16 5.34 -14.16
C PHE A 136 -16.87 6.71 -14.10
N TYR A 137 -16.19 7.80 -14.46
CA TYR A 137 -16.78 9.15 -14.46
C TYR A 137 -17.43 9.52 -15.79
N THR A 138 -17.02 8.88 -16.88
CA THR A 138 -17.50 9.16 -18.25
C THR A 138 -19.03 9.19 -18.37
N PRO A 139 -19.80 8.23 -17.82
CA PRO A 139 -21.27 8.27 -17.93
C PRO A 139 -21.88 9.46 -17.19
N SER A 140 -21.26 9.94 -16.10
CA SER A 140 -21.72 11.14 -15.39
C SER A 140 -21.56 12.39 -16.25
N ILE A 141 -20.44 12.49 -16.99
CA ILE A 141 -20.15 13.61 -17.88
C ILE A 141 -21.15 13.63 -19.05
N PHE A 142 -21.46 12.47 -19.64
CA PHE A 142 -22.45 12.37 -20.71
C PHE A 142 -23.85 12.80 -20.29
N LEU A 143 -24.26 12.48 -19.06
CA LEU A 143 -25.57 12.90 -18.52
C LEU A 143 -25.65 14.41 -18.28
N ILE A 144 -24.56 15.06 -17.91
CA ILE A 144 -24.48 16.54 -17.75
C ILE A 144 -24.64 17.25 -19.09
N ILE A 145 -24.05 16.71 -20.16
CA ILE A 145 -24.07 17.33 -21.50
C ILE A 145 -25.44 17.21 -22.17
N ASN A 146 -26.28 16.25 -21.74
CA ASN A 146 -27.59 16.02 -22.34
C ASN A 146 -28.67 16.97 -21.73
N PRO A 147 -29.26 17.89 -22.52
CA PRO A 147 -29.97 19.07 -22.02
C PRO A 147 -31.41 18.83 -21.52
N PHE A 148 -31.87 17.58 -21.34
CA PHE A 148 -33.22 17.35 -20.83
C PHE A 148 -33.37 17.77 -19.36
N PRO A 149 -34.44 18.49 -18.97
CA PRO A 149 -34.60 19.04 -17.61
C PRO A 149 -34.72 17.98 -16.50
N PHE A 150 -35.08 16.74 -16.84
CA PHE A 150 -35.09 15.60 -15.91
C PHE A 150 -33.68 15.04 -15.61
N ASN A 151 -32.65 15.45 -16.36
CA ASN A 151 -31.31 14.88 -16.24
C ASN A 151 -30.53 15.39 -15.02
N PHE A 152 -30.82 16.56 -14.45
CA PHE A 152 -30.02 17.07 -13.33
C PHE A 152 -30.14 16.19 -12.07
N ILE A 153 -31.36 15.78 -11.71
CA ILE A 153 -31.61 14.91 -10.56
C ILE A 153 -30.99 13.54 -10.82
N ALA A 154 -31.21 12.96 -12.01
CA ALA A 154 -30.64 11.67 -12.39
C ALA A 154 -29.10 11.69 -12.39
N THR A 155 -28.49 12.78 -12.88
CA THR A 155 -27.04 13.00 -12.88
C THR A 155 -26.51 13.09 -11.45
N PHE A 156 -27.15 13.86 -10.58
CA PHE A 156 -26.73 13.99 -9.19
C PHE A 156 -26.78 12.66 -8.45
N VAL A 157 -27.88 11.90 -8.61
CA VAL A 157 -28.03 10.55 -8.06
C VAL A 157 -26.97 9.61 -8.61
N PHE A 158 -26.67 9.67 -9.92
CA PHE A 158 -25.65 8.84 -10.54
C PHE A 158 -24.23 9.18 -10.06
N ILE A 159 -23.90 10.47 -9.89
CA ILE A 159 -22.62 10.90 -9.31
C ILE A 159 -22.47 10.37 -7.88
N LEU A 160 -23.51 10.49 -7.04
CA LEU A 160 -23.50 9.95 -5.69
C LEU A 160 -23.34 8.43 -5.70
N PHE A 161 -24.00 7.73 -6.62
CA PHE A 161 -23.85 6.28 -6.79
C PHE A 161 -22.40 5.89 -7.16
N VAL A 162 -21.77 6.59 -8.13
CA VAL A 162 -20.37 6.34 -8.51
C VAL A 162 -19.42 6.61 -7.34
N ILE A 163 -19.65 7.68 -6.57
CA ILE A 163 -18.85 7.99 -5.37
C ILE A 163 -19.01 6.90 -4.32
N ALA A 164 -20.25 6.49 -4.02
CA ALA A 164 -20.54 5.43 -3.05
C ALA A 164 -19.91 4.09 -3.47
N LEU A 165 -20.01 3.73 -4.75
CA LEU A 165 -19.39 2.52 -5.31
C LEU A 165 -17.86 2.56 -5.18
N LYS A 166 -17.22 3.72 -5.43
CA LYS A 166 -15.77 3.88 -5.23
C LYS A 166 -15.36 3.77 -3.76
N ILE A 167 -16.15 4.34 -2.84
CA ILE A 167 -15.92 4.20 -1.39
C ILE A 167 -16.03 2.73 -1.00
N PHE A 168 -17.05 2.02 -1.50
CA PHE A 168 -17.24 0.59 -1.24
C PHE A 168 -16.07 -0.25 -1.78
N ILE A 169 -15.65 -0.05 -3.03
CA ILE A 169 -14.51 -0.74 -3.63
C ILE A 169 -13.22 -0.47 -2.85
N LYS A 170 -12.96 0.79 -2.49
CA LYS A 170 -11.78 1.18 -1.69
C LYS A 170 -11.80 0.50 -0.33
N HIS A 171 -12.96 0.43 0.33
CA HIS A 171 -13.08 -0.17 1.65
C HIS A 171 -12.97 -1.70 1.61
N ARG A 172 -13.47 -2.35 0.55
CA ARG A 172 -13.53 -3.82 0.45
C ARG A 172 -12.31 -4.45 -0.19
N PHE A 173 -11.73 -3.81 -1.21
CA PHE A 173 -10.65 -4.38 -2.03
C PHE A 173 -9.32 -3.64 -1.88
N HIS A 174 -9.22 -2.66 -0.98
CA HIS A 174 -8.02 -1.84 -0.75
C HIS A 174 -7.43 -1.22 -2.03
N TYR A 175 -8.27 -1.09 -3.06
CA TYR A 175 -7.90 -0.65 -4.39
C TYR A 175 -8.38 0.79 -4.60
N SER A 176 -7.44 1.73 -4.67
CA SER A 176 -7.74 3.13 -4.97
C SER A 176 -7.79 3.34 -6.47
N LEU A 177 -8.99 3.70 -6.95
CA LEU A 177 -9.25 4.30 -8.27
C LEU A 177 -9.62 5.78 -8.11
N PHE A 178 -9.12 6.43 -7.06
CA PHE A 178 -9.29 7.87 -6.90
C PHE A 178 -8.26 8.57 -7.78
N LEU A 179 -8.76 9.33 -8.76
CA LEU A 179 -7.93 10.06 -9.72
C LEU A 179 -6.89 10.95 -9.02
N LEU A 180 -7.28 11.60 -7.92
CA LEU A 180 -6.40 12.46 -7.13
C LEU A 180 -5.22 11.70 -6.51
N ASP A 181 -5.45 10.48 -6.02
CA ASP A 181 -4.40 9.64 -5.43
C ASP A 181 -3.40 9.19 -6.51
N LEU A 182 -3.90 8.80 -7.68
CA LEU A 182 -3.07 8.41 -8.83
C LEU A 182 -2.23 9.58 -9.38
N ILE A 183 -2.81 10.79 -9.43
CA ILE A 183 -2.09 12.00 -9.87
C ILE A 183 -0.99 12.36 -8.85
N LYS A 184 -1.30 12.34 -7.54
CA LYS A 184 -0.31 12.57 -6.49
C LYS A 184 0.83 11.55 -6.56
N GLY A 185 0.48 10.29 -6.76
CA GLY A 185 1.44 9.20 -6.91
C GLY A 185 2.35 9.36 -8.12
N LYS A 186 1.80 9.78 -9.28
CA LYS A 186 2.61 10.11 -10.46
C LYS A 186 3.62 11.22 -10.18
N ARG A 187 3.19 12.31 -9.53
CA ARG A 187 4.09 13.42 -9.16
C ARG A 187 5.18 12.96 -8.20
N PHE A 188 4.84 12.09 -7.25
CA PHE A 188 5.80 11.49 -6.34
C PHE A 188 6.83 10.62 -7.07
N TYR A 189 6.39 9.79 -8.03
CA TYR A 189 7.28 9.03 -8.89
C TYR A 189 8.23 9.93 -9.68
N GLU A 190 7.68 10.96 -10.33
CA GLU A 190 8.48 11.89 -11.15
C GLU A 190 9.56 12.61 -10.35
N LYS A 191 9.30 12.90 -9.08
CA LYS A 191 10.25 13.58 -8.19
C LYS A 191 11.34 12.67 -7.63
N ASN A 192 11.04 11.40 -7.37
CA ASN A 192 11.93 10.54 -6.58
C ASN A 192 12.55 9.36 -7.36
N PHE A 193 11.99 8.98 -8.51
CA PHE A 193 12.41 7.75 -9.24
C PHE A 193 12.70 7.97 -10.73
N ARG A 194 12.24 9.08 -11.33
CA ARG A 194 12.31 9.29 -12.79
C ARG A 194 13.73 9.29 -13.36
N ASP A 195 14.69 9.80 -12.59
CA ASP A 195 16.07 9.96 -13.07
C ASP A 195 16.91 8.69 -12.90
N GLN A 196 16.48 7.74 -12.06
CA GLN A 196 17.12 6.42 -11.94
C GLN A 196 16.90 5.60 -13.21
N ASN A 197 15.68 5.63 -13.77
CA ASN A 197 15.34 4.88 -14.98
C ASN A 197 16.03 5.40 -16.27
N LYS A 198 16.65 6.58 -16.25
CA LYS A 198 17.44 7.11 -17.39
C LYS A 198 18.90 6.66 -17.37
N LEU A 199 19.40 6.22 -16.22
CA LEU A 199 20.78 5.74 -16.07
C LEU A 199 20.91 4.25 -16.42
N ASP A 200 19.81 3.49 -16.32
CA ASP A 200 19.78 2.05 -16.61
C ASP A 200 19.29 1.72 -18.04
N SER A 201 19.02 2.73 -18.87
CA SER A 201 18.75 2.53 -20.31
C SER A 201 20.08 2.56 -21.09
N PRO A 202 20.51 1.45 -21.73
CA PRO A 202 21.70 1.41 -22.57
C PRO A 202 21.58 2.32 -23.80
#